data_AF-A0A9E3AKI6-F1
#
_entry.id   AF-A0A9E3AKI6-F1
#
_cell.length_a   1.000
_cell.length_b   1.000
_cell.length_c   1.000
_cell.angle_alpha   90.00
_cell.angle_beta   90.00
_cell.angle_gamma   90.00
#
_symmetry.space_group_name_H-M   'P 1'
#
loop_
_entity.id
_entity.type
_entity.pdbx_description
1 polymer ?
#
loop_
_entity_poly.entity_id
_entity_poly.type
_entity_poly.pdbx_seq_one_letter_code
_entity_poly.pdbx_strand_id
1 'polypeptide(L)'
;MTRMTLHAGVARWALLIGLSALPLAGCGQSNSNQSSASGQSSAPPQAMAMVATGAPVAPAPTAEALPPAPPVPVRRLSDRRESYAYADRAYALNHAFGDAPPDYGFDYDGTQPWVWRSGNDAMRVAEPLPDGGERYYYYAPGADYPYLVRDPNYTYGYDDGQLVVIYDRAGRILPGDEFDARRDYASRYYARGRDLYANAQQNRHPVAEPNWMAQRQRYYADQQAWSDYRNSDEDWRAYHELHQQEERAQWDPERARREEEAAQFAQSINDEQEAERERQQAQQAQALALAAGAIAAAVSQSGGDHGGPPPGGPGPGPGGWQGHGPGGWQGGGQGQGGGQGGWQGRGLANAPSYGASQYAPPQSAARQYAPPQYAAPQYAGPQNSAPQAGPQPAQGGSQPGWRHDHSGGVPGGWQGHGPANFAAQNASSPSAPQPSHGPGP
;
A
#
# COMPACT_ATOMS: atom_id res chain seq x y z
N MET A 1 44.27 -35.33 -42.20
CA MET A 1 44.08 -34.50 -43.41
C MET A 1 43.61 -33.13 -42.93
N THR A 2 44.54 -32.16 -42.78
CA THR A 2 44.68 -30.92 -43.62
C THR A 2 43.72 -29.82 -43.12
N ARG A 3 44.04 -28.57 -42.71
CA ARG A 3 45.26 -27.72 -42.70
C ARG A 3 45.03 -26.52 -41.74
N MET A 4 46.11 -25.92 -41.26
CA MET A 4 46.23 -24.59 -40.63
C MET A 4 45.94 -23.43 -41.60
N THR A 5 45.60 -22.24 -41.08
CA THR A 5 46.25 -20.96 -41.50
C THR A 5 46.10 -19.85 -40.46
N LEU A 6 47.27 -19.32 -40.02
CA LEU A 6 47.49 -18.02 -39.37
C LEU A 6 47.24 -16.87 -40.34
N HIS A 7 47.00 -15.65 -39.86
CA HIS A 7 47.54 -14.41 -40.44
C HIS A 7 47.91 -13.39 -39.36
N ALA A 8 49.14 -12.90 -39.47
CA ALA A 8 49.76 -11.82 -38.71
C ALA A 8 49.65 -10.50 -39.49
N GLY A 9 49.70 -9.36 -38.79
CA GLY A 9 49.77 -8.04 -39.41
C GLY A 9 50.22 -6.97 -38.42
N VAL A 10 51.44 -6.46 -38.64
CA VAL A 10 52.21 -5.50 -37.84
C VAL A 10 51.97 -4.08 -38.35
N ALA A 11 51.91 -3.06 -37.48
CA ALA A 11 52.40 -1.71 -37.81
C ALA A 11 52.74 -0.89 -36.55
N ARG A 12 53.97 -0.36 -36.56
CA ARG A 12 54.61 0.56 -35.59
C ARG A 12 54.28 2.02 -35.90
N TRP A 13 54.58 2.92 -34.94
CA TRP A 13 55.05 4.33 -34.98
C TRP A 13 54.37 5.07 -33.80
N ALA A 14 54.96 5.96 -33.00
CA ALA A 14 56.33 6.29 -32.64
C ALA A 14 56.31 7.20 -31.40
N LEU A 15 57.49 7.36 -30.81
CA LEU A 15 57.84 8.16 -29.63
C LEU A 15 57.50 9.65 -29.74
N LEU A 16 57.08 10.27 -28.64
CA LEU A 16 57.47 11.64 -28.29
C LEU A 16 57.77 11.74 -26.78
N ILE A 17 58.95 12.28 -26.49
CA ILE A 17 59.59 12.44 -25.18
C ILE A 17 59.16 13.79 -24.59
N GLY A 18 58.79 13.81 -23.31
CA GLY A 18 58.71 15.02 -22.49
C GLY A 18 59.18 14.71 -21.07
N LEU A 19 60.41 15.12 -20.74
CA LEU A 19 60.97 15.11 -19.38
C LEU A 19 60.30 16.19 -18.54
N SER A 20 59.87 15.86 -17.31
CA SER A 20 59.79 16.82 -16.19
C SER A 20 59.72 16.08 -14.83
N ALA A 21 60.82 16.22 -14.09
CA ALA A 21 61.03 16.21 -12.63
C ALA A 21 60.16 15.34 -11.68
N LEU A 22 60.84 14.44 -10.94
CA LEU A 22 60.46 13.93 -9.61
C LEU A 22 61.05 14.87 -8.53
N PRO A 23 60.41 15.08 -7.36
CA PRO A 23 60.67 14.16 -6.26
C PRO A 23 59.53 13.90 -5.24
N LEU A 24 59.66 12.73 -4.59
CA LEU A 24 59.25 12.34 -3.22
C LEU A 24 57.80 11.93 -2.93
N ALA A 25 57.62 10.60 -2.94
CA ALA A 25 57.17 9.77 -1.83
C ALA A 25 55.84 10.14 -1.12
N GLY A 26 54.77 9.48 -1.58
CA GLY A 26 53.64 9.08 -0.76
C GLY A 26 53.13 7.74 -1.28
N CYS A 27 53.52 6.64 -0.63
CA CYS A 27 52.97 5.31 -0.90
C CYS A 27 51.50 5.27 -0.44
N GLY A 28 50.59 5.54 -1.37
CA GLY A 28 49.16 5.22 -1.22
C GLY A 28 48.86 3.98 -2.04
N GLN A 29 48.87 2.82 -1.39
CA GLN A 29 48.51 1.55 -1.98
C GLN A 29 47.06 1.63 -2.49
N SER A 30 46.89 1.65 -3.81
CA SER A 30 45.59 1.56 -4.47
C SER A 30 45.02 0.17 -4.18
N ASN A 31 44.19 0.03 -3.15
CA ASN A 31 43.36 -1.14 -2.94
C ASN A 31 42.27 -1.16 -4.01
N SER A 32 42.63 -1.65 -5.19
CA SER A 32 41.70 -2.13 -6.21
C SER A 32 41.08 -3.45 -5.73
N ASN A 33 40.17 -3.35 -4.77
CA ASN A 33 39.25 -4.42 -4.37
C ASN A 33 37.95 -3.79 -3.85
N GLN A 34 37.41 -2.84 -4.59
CA GLN A 34 36.02 -2.43 -4.46
C GLN A 34 35.20 -3.36 -5.35
N SER A 35 34.92 -4.55 -4.82
CA SER A 35 33.94 -5.47 -5.37
C SER A 35 32.64 -4.72 -5.62
N SER A 36 32.23 -4.72 -6.88
CA SER A 36 31.03 -4.11 -7.41
C SER A 36 29.80 -4.71 -6.73
N ALA A 37 29.30 -4.06 -5.69
CA ALA A 37 27.94 -4.21 -5.19
C ALA A 37 27.15 -2.92 -5.42
N SER A 38 27.39 -2.24 -6.55
CA SER A 38 26.40 -1.32 -7.10
C SER A 38 25.34 -2.19 -7.78
N GLY A 39 24.43 -2.76 -6.98
CA GLY A 39 23.12 -3.12 -7.50
C GLY A 39 22.62 -1.87 -8.23
N GLN A 40 22.41 -1.99 -9.54
CA GLN A 40 21.85 -0.90 -10.34
C GLN A 40 20.52 -0.56 -9.71
N SER A 41 20.49 0.50 -8.90
CA SER A 41 19.27 1.05 -8.37
C SER A 41 18.57 1.63 -9.59
N SER A 42 17.76 0.82 -10.26
CA SER A 42 16.81 1.29 -11.25
C SER A 42 16.03 2.43 -10.59
N ALA A 43 15.93 3.57 -11.27
CA ALA A 43 15.17 4.69 -10.75
C ALA A 43 13.78 4.18 -10.29
N PRO A 44 13.31 4.61 -9.10
CA PRO A 44 12.06 4.11 -8.57
C PRO A 44 10.93 4.39 -9.58
N PRO A 45 9.99 3.45 -9.76
CA PRO A 45 8.92 3.60 -10.74
C PRO A 45 8.13 4.87 -10.44
N GLN A 46 8.13 5.81 -11.39
CA GLN A 46 7.39 7.06 -11.29
C GLN A 46 5.93 6.82 -11.67
N ALA A 47 5.02 7.55 -11.03
CA ALA A 47 3.63 7.59 -11.46
C ALA A 47 3.53 8.09 -12.91
N MET A 48 2.71 7.43 -13.71
CA MET A 48 2.35 7.91 -15.04
C MET A 48 1.58 9.22 -14.90
N ALA A 49 1.91 10.21 -15.74
CA ALA A 49 1.18 11.46 -15.76
C ALA A 49 -0.32 11.20 -16.00
N MET A 50 -1.17 11.72 -15.11
CA MET A 50 -2.61 11.55 -15.22
C MET A 50 -3.17 12.18 -16.50
N VAL A 51 -4.32 11.66 -16.92
CA VAL A 51 -5.09 12.23 -18.03
C VAL A 51 -6.29 13.02 -17.51
N ALA A 52 -6.57 14.15 -18.16
CA ALA A 52 -7.64 15.07 -17.73
C ALA A 52 -9.06 14.51 -17.87
N THR A 53 -9.24 13.44 -18.67
CA THR A 53 -10.54 12.82 -18.93
C THR A 53 -10.46 11.31 -18.82
N GLY A 54 -11.56 10.69 -18.39
CA GLY A 54 -11.69 9.24 -18.32
C GLY A 54 -13.15 8.84 -18.10
N ALA A 55 -13.49 7.62 -18.51
CA ALA A 55 -14.78 7.04 -18.16
C ALA A 55 -14.84 6.77 -16.64
N PRO A 56 -16.03 6.83 -16.02
CA PRO A 56 -16.18 6.40 -14.64
C PRO A 56 -15.67 4.98 -14.43
N VAL A 57 -15.00 4.72 -13.30
CA VAL A 57 -14.48 3.39 -12.99
C VAL A 57 -15.65 2.45 -12.67
N ALA A 58 -15.73 1.33 -13.40
CA ALA A 58 -16.69 0.29 -13.11
C ALA A 58 -16.26 -0.48 -11.83
N PRO A 59 -17.21 -0.79 -10.92
CA PRO A 59 -16.89 -1.53 -9.72
C PRO A 59 -16.53 -2.98 -10.05
N ALA A 60 -15.63 -3.56 -9.27
CA ALA A 60 -15.27 -4.97 -9.34
C ALA A 60 -16.37 -5.88 -8.76
N PRO A 61 -16.41 -7.16 -9.15
CA PRO A 61 -17.38 -8.10 -8.60
C PRO A 61 -17.19 -8.30 -7.09
N THR A 62 -18.30 -8.53 -6.36
CA THR A 62 -18.26 -8.94 -4.95
C THR A 62 -17.60 -10.32 -4.79
N ALA A 63 -17.26 -10.71 -3.56
CA ALA A 63 -16.64 -12.01 -3.28
C ALA A 63 -17.43 -13.19 -3.87
N GLU A 64 -18.75 -13.15 -3.73
CA GLU A 64 -19.69 -14.18 -4.18
C GLU A 64 -19.77 -14.26 -5.71
N ALA A 65 -19.59 -13.14 -6.39
CA ALA A 65 -19.62 -13.04 -7.84
C ALA A 65 -18.30 -13.41 -8.51
N LEU A 66 -17.21 -13.55 -7.75
CA LEU A 66 -15.94 -14.04 -8.29
C LEU A 66 -16.07 -15.51 -8.72
N PRO A 67 -15.33 -15.95 -9.74
CA PRO A 67 -15.26 -17.37 -10.08
C PRO A 67 -14.83 -18.23 -8.87
N PRO A 68 -15.37 -19.46 -8.70
CA PRO A 68 -14.86 -20.38 -7.70
C PRO A 68 -13.37 -20.67 -7.87
N ALA A 69 -12.65 -20.82 -6.77
CA ALA A 69 -11.21 -21.08 -6.78
C ALA A 69 -10.87 -22.35 -5.96
N PRO A 70 -9.77 -23.05 -6.30
CA PRO A 70 -9.26 -24.13 -5.46
C PRO A 70 -9.05 -23.64 -4.01
N PRO A 71 -9.47 -24.43 -3.00
CA PRO A 71 -9.32 -24.01 -1.60
C PRO A 71 -7.85 -23.78 -1.23
N VAL A 72 -7.50 -22.58 -0.75
CA VAL A 72 -6.17 -22.33 -0.19
C VAL A 72 -5.95 -23.21 1.04
N PRO A 73 -4.78 -23.86 1.21
CA PRO A 73 -4.45 -24.57 2.44
C PRO A 73 -4.51 -23.62 3.65
N VAL A 74 -4.80 -24.15 4.83
CA VAL A 74 -4.80 -23.38 6.07
C VAL A 74 -3.59 -23.76 6.90
N ARG A 75 -2.86 -22.78 7.43
CA ARG A 75 -1.85 -23.00 8.46
C ARG A 75 -2.16 -22.10 9.65
N ARG A 76 -2.23 -22.68 10.85
CA ARG A 76 -2.41 -21.91 12.08
C ARG A 76 -1.05 -21.45 12.59
N LEU A 77 -0.92 -20.16 12.90
CA LEU A 77 0.26 -19.62 13.55
C LEU A 77 0.27 -20.04 15.02
N SER A 78 1.45 -20.36 15.54
CA SER A 78 1.63 -20.77 16.94
C SER A 78 1.58 -19.59 17.90
N ASP A 79 2.11 -18.43 17.48
CA ASP A 79 2.00 -17.18 18.22
C ASP A 79 0.93 -16.29 17.59
N ARG A 80 -0.04 -15.88 18.41
CA ARG A 80 -1.10 -14.95 18.00
C ARG A 80 -0.52 -13.59 17.63
N ARG A 81 0.54 -13.12 18.28
CA ARG A 81 1.12 -11.80 18.02
C ARG A 81 1.76 -11.71 16.64
N GLU A 82 2.39 -12.79 16.18
CA GLU A 82 2.93 -12.91 14.82
C GLU A 82 1.85 -12.81 13.75
N SER A 83 0.57 -13.04 14.11
CA SER A 83 -0.52 -12.85 13.17
C SER A 83 -0.58 -11.40 12.68
N TYR A 84 -0.31 -10.39 13.53
CA TYR A 84 -0.38 -8.98 13.12
C TYR A 84 0.71 -8.55 12.14
N ALA A 85 1.75 -9.36 11.90
CA ALA A 85 2.80 -9.07 10.92
C ALA A 85 2.26 -8.71 9.53
N TYR A 86 1.21 -9.40 9.08
CA TYR A 86 0.64 -9.19 7.74
C TYR A 86 -0.14 -7.87 7.66
N ALA A 87 -0.94 -7.55 8.68
CA ALA A 87 -1.69 -6.30 8.74
C ALA A 87 -0.74 -5.10 8.93
N ASP A 88 0.25 -5.24 9.80
CA ASP A 88 1.23 -4.19 10.11
C ASP A 88 2.09 -3.84 8.90
N ARG A 89 2.62 -4.85 8.19
CA ARG A 89 3.39 -4.64 6.95
C ARG A 89 2.60 -3.89 5.89
N ALA A 90 1.33 -4.25 5.71
CA ALA A 90 0.47 -3.59 4.74
C ALA A 90 0.02 -2.19 5.22
N TYR A 91 -0.11 -1.98 6.53
CA TYR A 91 -0.28 -0.66 7.13
C TYR A 91 0.94 0.22 6.85
N ALA A 92 2.16 -0.28 7.06
CA ALA A 92 3.40 0.43 6.78
C ALA A 92 3.51 0.79 5.29
N LEU A 93 3.16 -0.13 4.38
CA LEU A 93 3.13 0.14 2.94
C LEU A 93 2.09 1.21 2.58
N ASN A 94 0.88 1.16 3.14
CA ASN A 94 -0.13 2.20 2.94
C ASN A 94 0.34 3.55 3.44
N HIS A 95 0.96 3.58 4.61
CA HIS A 95 1.51 4.80 5.19
C HIS A 95 2.68 5.34 4.35
N ALA A 96 3.46 4.47 3.70
CA ALA A 96 4.53 4.87 2.79
C ALA A 96 3.99 5.48 1.48
N PHE A 97 2.90 4.94 0.93
CA PHE A 97 2.23 5.55 -0.22
C PHE A 97 1.49 6.84 0.11
N GLY A 98 0.97 6.94 1.34
CA GLY A 98 0.35 8.15 1.87
C GLY A 98 -0.76 8.68 0.97
N ASP A 99 -0.61 9.96 0.63
CA ASP A 99 -1.56 10.78 -0.10
C ASP A 99 -1.28 10.82 -1.62
N ALA A 100 -0.24 10.11 -2.07
CA ALA A 100 0.18 10.10 -3.46
C ALA A 100 -0.85 9.44 -4.39
N PRO A 101 -0.99 9.96 -5.62
CA PRO A 101 -1.82 9.32 -6.63
C PRO A 101 -1.34 7.89 -6.97
N PRO A 102 -2.21 7.04 -7.55
CA PRO A 102 -1.76 5.77 -8.08
C PRO A 102 -0.77 5.96 -9.23
N ASP A 103 0.18 5.03 -9.35
CA ASP A 103 1.19 5.06 -10.39
C ASP A 103 0.60 4.85 -11.78
N TYR A 104 -0.38 3.96 -11.88
CA TYR A 104 -1.08 3.64 -13.12
C TYR A 104 -2.37 2.87 -12.83
N GLY A 105 -3.25 2.82 -13.83
CA GLY A 105 -4.35 1.88 -13.91
C GLY A 105 -4.05 0.77 -14.92
N PHE A 106 -4.90 -0.25 -14.94
CA PHE A 106 -4.93 -1.26 -15.99
C PHE A 106 -6.36 -1.76 -16.19
N ASP A 107 -6.68 -2.26 -17.38
CA ASP A 107 -7.98 -2.89 -17.64
C ASP A 107 -7.96 -4.35 -17.17
N TYR A 108 -9.00 -4.76 -16.44
CA TYR A 108 -9.18 -6.15 -16.03
C TYR A 108 -10.67 -6.48 -15.89
N ASP A 109 -11.16 -7.39 -16.72
CA ASP A 109 -12.55 -7.90 -16.67
C ASP A 109 -13.62 -6.78 -16.62
N GLY A 110 -13.43 -5.74 -17.44
CA GLY A 110 -14.33 -4.59 -17.51
C GLY A 110 -14.18 -3.58 -16.35
N THR A 111 -13.23 -3.79 -15.45
CA THR A 111 -12.89 -2.87 -14.34
C THR A 111 -11.56 -2.16 -14.62
N GLN A 112 -11.27 -1.11 -13.84
CA GLN A 112 -9.98 -0.40 -13.91
C GLN A 112 -9.32 -0.33 -12.53
N PRO A 113 -8.64 -1.41 -12.08
CA PRO A 113 -7.90 -1.38 -10.82
C PRO A 113 -6.72 -0.40 -10.89
N TRP A 114 -6.36 0.14 -9.74
CA TRP A 114 -5.25 1.10 -9.60
C TRP A 114 -4.08 0.50 -8.85
N VAL A 115 -2.87 0.92 -9.21
CA VAL A 115 -1.63 0.36 -8.67
C VAL A 115 -0.80 1.45 -8.01
N TRP A 116 -0.25 1.12 -6.84
CA TRP A 116 0.89 1.82 -6.24
C TRP A 116 2.02 0.80 -6.09
N ARG A 117 3.24 1.17 -6.48
CA ARG A 117 4.45 0.36 -6.45
C ARG A 117 5.58 1.14 -5.81
N SER A 118 6.18 0.56 -4.78
CA SER A 118 7.32 1.18 -4.10
C SER A 118 8.62 1.00 -4.88
N GLY A 119 9.65 1.75 -4.51
CA GLY A 119 11.00 1.61 -5.06
C GLY A 119 11.64 0.22 -4.88
N ASN A 120 11.14 -0.59 -3.93
CA ASN A 120 11.57 -1.97 -3.70
C ASN A 120 10.59 -3.02 -4.28
N ASP A 121 9.74 -2.64 -5.23
CA ASP A 121 8.78 -3.53 -5.91
C ASP A 121 7.66 -4.13 -5.04
N ALA A 122 7.47 -3.67 -3.81
CA ALA A 122 6.21 -3.95 -3.11
C ALA A 122 5.07 -3.22 -3.84
N MET A 123 3.90 -3.82 -3.85
CA MET A 123 2.78 -3.32 -4.66
C MET A 123 1.47 -3.37 -3.89
N ARG A 124 0.62 -2.38 -4.12
CA ARG A 124 -0.79 -2.37 -3.73
C ARG A 124 -1.65 -2.23 -4.97
N VAL A 125 -2.63 -3.10 -5.13
CA VAL A 125 -3.70 -2.96 -6.13
C VAL A 125 -4.99 -2.62 -5.40
N ALA A 126 -5.77 -1.68 -5.91
CA ALA A 126 -7.08 -1.35 -5.37
C ALA A 126 -8.18 -1.50 -6.43
N GLU A 127 -9.31 -2.09 -6.01
CA GLU A 127 -10.51 -2.28 -6.81
C GLU A 127 -11.72 -1.63 -6.11
N PRO A 128 -12.48 -0.75 -6.77
CA PRO A 128 -13.72 -0.22 -6.19
C PRO A 128 -14.78 -1.30 -6.12
N LEU A 129 -15.64 -1.27 -5.11
CA LEU A 129 -16.72 -2.25 -4.91
C LEU A 129 -18.11 -1.63 -5.15
N PRO A 130 -19.13 -2.44 -5.53
CA PRO A 130 -20.46 -1.93 -5.88
C PRO A 130 -21.20 -1.27 -4.72
N ASP A 131 -21.02 -1.81 -3.51
CA ASP A 131 -21.63 -1.29 -2.27
C ASP A 131 -20.84 -0.13 -1.66
N GLY A 132 -19.85 0.38 -2.41
CA GLY A 132 -18.85 1.31 -1.94
C GLY A 132 -17.70 0.63 -1.19
N GLY A 133 -16.65 1.40 -0.95
CA GLY A 133 -15.40 0.89 -0.42
C GLY A 133 -14.50 0.33 -1.51
N GLU A 134 -13.33 -0.12 -1.11
CA GLU A 134 -12.32 -0.66 -1.99
C GLU A 134 -11.87 -2.03 -1.46
N ARG A 135 -11.47 -2.92 -2.39
CA ARG A 135 -10.72 -4.13 -2.08
C ARG A 135 -9.27 -3.92 -2.45
N TYR A 136 -8.37 -4.15 -1.50
CA TYR A 136 -6.95 -3.94 -1.63
C TYR A 136 -6.18 -5.27 -1.65
N TYR A 137 -5.20 -5.40 -2.53
CA TYR A 137 -4.31 -6.54 -2.62
C TYR A 137 -2.88 -6.06 -2.41
N TYR A 138 -2.16 -6.66 -1.47
CA TYR A 138 -0.79 -6.27 -1.10
C TYR A 138 0.20 -7.36 -1.48
N TYR A 139 1.22 -6.99 -2.23
CA TYR A 139 2.25 -7.89 -2.75
C TYR A 139 3.59 -7.53 -2.13
N ALA A 140 4.32 -8.57 -1.72
CA ALA A 140 5.70 -8.42 -1.30
C ALA A 140 6.59 -8.13 -2.52
N PRO A 141 7.76 -7.52 -2.34
CA PRO A 141 8.77 -7.40 -3.39
C PRO A 141 8.98 -8.70 -4.17
N GLY A 142 8.76 -8.66 -5.49
CA GLY A 142 8.93 -9.81 -6.38
C GLY A 142 7.89 -10.92 -6.28
N ALA A 143 6.89 -10.81 -5.40
CA ALA A 143 5.82 -11.78 -5.28
C ALA A 143 4.71 -11.53 -6.30
N ASP A 144 4.25 -12.58 -6.96
CA ASP A 144 3.13 -12.59 -7.90
C ASP A 144 1.78 -12.92 -7.24
N TYR A 145 1.80 -13.27 -5.96
CA TYR A 145 0.61 -13.47 -5.13
C TYR A 145 0.54 -12.45 -3.99
N PRO A 146 -0.67 -12.07 -3.55
CA PRO A 146 -0.81 -11.17 -2.42
C PRO A 146 -0.47 -11.90 -1.11
N TYR A 147 0.26 -11.23 -0.21
CA TYR A 147 0.41 -11.67 1.18
C TYR A 147 -0.74 -11.19 2.07
N LEU A 148 -1.49 -10.17 1.62
CA LEU A 148 -2.67 -9.67 2.30
C LEU A 148 -3.71 -9.22 1.27
N VAL A 149 -4.98 -9.56 1.50
CA VAL A 149 -6.11 -8.97 0.79
C VAL A 149 -7.06 -8.36 1.82
N ARG A 150 -7.52 -7.14 1.61
CA ARG A 150 -8.47 -6.43 2.49
C ARG A 150 -9.70 -6.04 1.71
N ASP A 151 -10.87 -6.46 2.17
CA ASP A 151 -12.16 -5.92 1.74
C ASP A 151 -12.77 -5.07 2.89
N PRO A 152 -13.94 -4.42 2.69
CA PRO A 152 -14.54 -3.57 3.71
C PRO A 152 -14.92 -4.26 5.02
N ASN A 153 -15.07 -5.59 5.01
CA ASN A 153 -15.56 -6.38 6.14
C ASN A 153 -14.50 -7.28 6.77
N TYR A 154 -13.51 -7.71 5.99
CA TYR A 154 -12.51 -8.69 6.40
C TYR A 154 -11.14 -8.42 5.76
N THR A 155 -10.10 -8.86 6.45
CA THR A 155 -8.73 -8.88 5.93
C THR A 155 -8.18 -10.30 5.99
N TYR A 156 -7.54 -10.77 4.93
CA TYR A 156 -7.07 -12.15 4.74
C TYR A 156 -5.57 -12.14 4.54
N GLY A 157 -4.82 -12.76 5.46
CA GLY A 157 -3.38 -12.88 5.40
C GLY A 157 -2.93 -14.25 4.89
N TYR A 158 -1.96 -14.23 3.97
CA TYR A 158 -1.40 -15.42 3.34
C TYR A 158 0.09 -15.50 3.57
N ASP A 159 0.59 -16.72 3.74
CA ASP A 159 2.02 -17.00 3.81
C ASP A 159 2.30 -18.31 3.09
N ASP A 160 3.21 -18.24 2.11
CA ASP A 160 3.54 -19.33 1.18
C ASP A 160 2.30 -20.01 0.55
N GLY A 161 1.33 -19.18 0.13
CA GLY A 161 0.07 -19.63 -0.47
C GLY A 161 -0.92 -20.32 0.48
N GLN A 162 -0.65 -20.26 1.79
CA GLN A 162 -1.54 -20.76 2.83
C GLN A 162 -2.24 -19.60 3.50
N LEU A 163 -3.54 -19.74 3.78
CA LEU A 163 -4.29 -18.81 4.61
C LEU A 163 -3.87 -18.98 6.07
N VAL A 164 -3.34 -17.93 6.67
CA VAL A 164 -2.78 -17.97 8.03
C VAL A 164 -3.54 -17.15 9.06
N VAL A 165 -4.20 -16.07 8.62
CA VAL A 165 -4.99 -15.19 9.50
C VAL A 165 -6.16 -14.59 8.72
N ILE A 166 -7.29 -14.41 9.40
CA ILE A 166 -8.37 -13.54 8.94
C ILE A 166 -8.69 -12.58 10.07
N TYR A 167 -8.83 -11.30 9.73
CA TYR A 167 -9.29 -10.25 10.64
C TYR A 167 -10.71 -9.84 10.27
N ASP A 168 -11.51 -9.53 11.27
CA ASP A 168 -12.76 -8.83 11.07
C ASP A 168 -12.52 -7.35 10.70
N ARG A 169 -13.62 -6.63 10.48
CA ARG A 169 -13.60 -5.19 10.16
C ARG A 169 -12.89 -4.35 11.22
N ALA A 170 -12.89 -4.75 12.49
CA ALA A 170 -12.24 -4.04 13.58
C ALA A 170 -10.74 -4.40 13.73
N GLY A 171 -10.20 -5.24 12.84
CA GLY A 171 -8.82 -5.71 12.91
C GLY A 171 -8.60 -6.85 13.90
N ARG A 172 -9.66 -7.46 14.45
CA ARG A 172 -9.54 -8.57 15.40
C ARG A 172 -9.45 -9.90 14.65
N ILE A 173 -8.56 -10.78 15.09
CA ILE A 173 -8.41 -12.12 14.52
C ILE A 173 -9.70 -12.93 14.71
N LEU A 174 -10.19 -13.53 13.61
CA LEU A 174 -11.38 -14.39 13.63
C LEU A 174 -11.12 -15.71 14.37
N PRO A 175 -12.09 -16.21 15.15
CA PRO A 175 -12.05 -17.54 15.74
C PRO A 175 -12.22 -18.63 14.67
N GLY A 176 -11.94 -19.89 15.03
CA GLY A 176 -11.77 -20.99 14.08
C GLY A 176 -12.97 -21.27 13.17
N ASP A 177 -14.19 -21.26 13.70
CA ASP A 177 -15.42 -21.52 12.94
C ASP A 177 -15.74 -20.38 11.95
N GLU A 178 -15.63 -19.12 12.41
CA GLU A 178 -15.78 -17.95 11.53
C GLU A 178 -14.69 -17.89 10.46
N PHE A 179 -13.46 -18.27 10.83
CA PHE A 179 -12.33 -18.36 9.89
C PHE A 179 -12.61 -19.38 8.79
N ASP A 180 -13.06 -20.59 9.15
CA ASP A 180 -13.30 -21.67 8.18
C ASP A 180 -14.46 -21.31 7.24
N ALA A 181 -15.50 -20.64 7.75
CA ALA A 181 -16.61 -20.13 6.95
C ALA A 181 -16.19 -19.11 5.88
N ARG A 182 -15.05 -18.43 6.08
CA ARG A 182 -14.51 -17.40 5.17
C ARG A 182 -13.45 -17.92 4.20
N ARG A 183 -13.06 -19.21 4.31
CA ARG A 183 -12.03 -19.82 3.48
C ARG A 183 -12.35 -19.81 1.98
N ASP A 184 -13.63 -19.93 1.60
CA ASP A 184 -14.03 -19.84 0.19
C ASP A 184 -13.70 -18.47 -0.41
N TYR A 185 -14.03 -17.39 0.30
CA TYR A 185 -13.74 -16.02 -0.16
C TYR A 185 -12.25 -15.74 -0.21
N ALA A 186 -11.50 -16.19 0.80
CA ALA A 186 -10.05 -16.12 0.80
C ALA A 186 -9.44 -16.78 -0.45
N SER A 187 -9.95 -17.96 -0.80
CA SER A 187 -9.47 -18.71 -1.98
C SER A 187 -9.72 -17.94 -3.28
N ARG A 188 -10.91 -17.35 -3.44
CA ARG A 188 -11.27 -16.53 -4.62
C ARG A 188 -10.40 -15.29 -4.74
N TYR A 189 -10.18 -14.60 -3.62
CA TYR A 189 -9.31 -13.43 -3.57
C TYR A 189 -7.86 -13.74 -3.87
N TYR A 190 -7.33 -14.84 -3.34
CA TYR A 190 -5.97 -15.27 -3.61
C TYR A 190 -5.75 -15.56 -5.10
N ALA A 191 -6.70 -16.26 -5.73
CA ALA A 191 -6.67 -16.53 -7.17
C ALA A 191 -6.79 -15.23 -8.00
N ARG A 192 -7.77 -14.36 -7.68
CA ARG A 192 -7.95 -13.07 -8.36
C ARG A 192 -6.72 -12.17 -8.23
N GLY A 193 -6.09 -12.13 -7.05
CA GLY A 193 -4.88 -11.36 -6.81
C GLY A 193 -3.74 -11.73 -7.77
N ARG A 194 -3.52 -13.03 -7.99
CA ARG A 194 -2.53 -13.46 -9.00
C ARG A 194 -2.84 -12.94 -10.40
N ASP A 195 -4.10 -13.04 -10.82
CA ASP A 195 -4.50 -12.62 -12.16
C ASP A 195 -4.41 -11.10 -12.31
N LEU A 196 -4.74 -10.34 -11.27
CA LEU A 196 -4.52 -8.89 -11.20
C LEU A 196 -3.04 -8.54 -11.32
N TYR A 197 -2.16 -9.24 -10.59
CA TYR A 197 -0.72 -9.04 -10.67
C TYR A 197 -0.21 -9.21 -12.10
N ALA A 198 -0.59 -10.31 -12.77
CA ALA A 198 -0.17 -10.59 -14.13
C ALA A 198 -0.61 -9.48 -15.12
N ASN A 199 -1.86 -9.02 -15.01
CA ASN A 199 -2.40 -7.96 -15.88
C ASN A 199 -1.79 -6.58 -15.58
N ALA A 200 -1.52 -6.26 -14.31
CA ALA A 200 -0.87 -5.03 -13.91
C ALA A 200 0.55 -4.87 -14.48
N GLN A 201 1.22 -5.97 -14.85
CA GLN A 201 2.53 -5.89 -15.50
C GLN A 201 2.46 -5.59 -17.00
N GLN A 202 1.34 -5.89 -17.66
CA GLN A 202 1.24 -5.89 -19.13
C GLN A 202 0.48 -4.67 -19.69
N ASN A 203 -0.62 -4.27 -19.03
CA ASN A 203 -1.62 -3.38 -19.63
C ASN A 203 -1.74 -2.05 -18.88
N ARG A 204 -0.62 -1.37 -18.67
CA ARG A 204 -0.58 -0.13 -17.87
C ARG A 204 -1.09 1.06 -18.68
N HIS A 205 -1.94 1.89 -18.07
CA HIS A 205 -2.37 3.15 -18.62
C HIS A 205 -2.39 4.25 -17.55
N PRO A 206 -2.32 5.53 -17.95
CA PRO A 206 -2.56 6.64 -17.04
C PRO A 206 -3.89 6.54 -16.30
N VAL A 207 -3.91 6.98 -15.04
CA VAL A 207 -5.16 7.17 -14.29
C VAL A 207 -5.80 8.48 -14.72
N ALA A 208 -7.13 8.50 -14.84
CA ALA A 208 -7.85 9.73 -15.10
C ALA A 208 -7.97 10.56 -13.82
N GLU A 209 -7.55 11.83 -13.89
CA GLU A 209 -7.56 12.76 -12.76
C GLU A 209 -8.95 12.89 -12.11
N PRO A 210 -10.07 13.03 -12.85
CA PRO A 210 -11.40 13.10 -12.23
C PRO A 210 -11.75 11.85 -11.43
N ASN A 211 -11.30 10.67 -11.86
CA ASN A 211 -11.57 9.42 -11.17
C ASN A 211 -10.79 9.36 -9.86
N TRP A 212 -9.49 9.71 -9.88
CA TRP A 212 -8.69 9.79 -8.67
C TRP A 212 -9.28 10.79 -7.67
N MET A 213 -9.62 12.00 -8.14
CA MET A 213 -10.23 13.04 -7.30
C MET A 213 -11.53 12.59 -6.64
N ALA A 214 -12.38 11.85 -7.36
CA ALA A 214 -13.63 11.32 -6.81
C ALA A 214 -13.41 10.29 -5.69
N GLN A 215 -12.30 9.54 -5.75
CA GLN A 215 -12.04 8.43 -4.82
C GLN A 215 -11.08 8.76 -3.69
N ARG A 216 -10.19 9.74 -3.88
CA ARG A 216 -9.11 10.08 -2.95
C ARG A 216 -9.57 10.24 -1.50
N GLN A 217 -10.70 10.90 -1.27
CA GLN A 217 -11.27 11.06 0.08
C GLN A 217 -11.64 9.73 0.74
N ARG A 218 -12.13 8.76 -0.02
CA ARG A 218 -12.43 7.42 0.48
C ARG A 218 -11.14 6.68 0.85
N TYR A 219 -10.10 6.76 0.02
CA TYR A 219 -8.78 6.21 0.36
C TYR A 219 -8.25 6.76 1.68
N TYR A 220 -8.43 8.07 1.94
CA TYR A 220 -8.06 8.66 3.23
C TYR A 220 -8.87 8.13 4.41
N ALA A 221 -10.18 8.02 4.25
CA ALA A 221 -11.04 7.46 5.29
C ALA A 221 -10.63 6.01 5.61
N ASP A 222 -10.31 5.21 4.59
CA ASP A 222 -9.86 3.82 4.76
C ASP A 222 -8.49 3.71 5.44
N GLN A 223 -7.57 4.65 5.19
CA GLN A 223 -6.28 4.71 5.89
C GLN A 223 -6.46 5.12 7.36
N GLN A 224 -7.30 6.12 7.62
CA GLN A 224 -7.58 6.58 8.98
C GLN A 224 -8.26 5.49 9.81
N ALA A 225 -9.29 4.84 9.27
CA ALA A 225 -9.98 3.74 9.95
C ALA A 225 -9.01 2.62 10.33
N TRP A 226 -8.04 2.31 9.46
CA TRP A 226 -7.05 1.27 9.75
C TRP A 226 -6.04 1.67 10.84
N SER A 227 -5.62 2.94 10.84
CA SER A 227 -4.82 3.52 11.92
C SER A 227 -5.56 3.45 13.25
N ASP A 228 -6.86 3.77 13.26
CA ASP A 228 -7.71 3.71 14.44
C ASP A 228 -7.83 2.25 14.96
N TYR A 229 -8.00 1.28 14.06
CA TYR A 229 -8.04 -0.13 14.42
C TYR A 229 -6.74 -0.59 15.09
N ARG A 230 -5.57 -0.29 14.49
CA ARG A 230 -4.27 -0.57 15.11
C ARG A 230 -4.15 0.06 16.49
N ASN A 231 -4.55 1.31 16.64
CA ASN A 231 -4.45 2.01 17.92
C ASN A 231 -5.38 1.43 18.99
N SER A 232 -6.53 0.89 18.58
CA SER A 232 -7.52 0.28 19.48
C SER A 232 -7.18 -1.15 19.91
N ASP A 233 -6.44 -1.91 19.10
CA ASP A 233 -6.05 -3.28 19.37
C ASP A 233 -4.70 -3.34 20.12
N GLU A 234 -4.69 -3.91 21.32
CA GLU A 234 -3.48 -3.96 22.16
C GLU A 234 -2.38 -4.84 21.57
N ASP A 235 -2.73 -6.00 21.00
CA ASP A 235 -1.76 -6.93 20.44
C ASP A 235 -1.15 -6.35 19.15
N TRP A 236 -1.97 -5.72 18.31
CA TRP A 236 -1.44 -5.05 17.11
C TRP A 236 -0.56 -3.86 17.47
N ARG A 237 -0.99 -3.00 18.40
CA ARG A 237 -0.17 -1.87 18.84
C ARG A 237 1.18 -2.33 19.40
N ALA A 238 1.18 -3.37 20.24
CA ALA A 238 2.41 -3.95 20.78
C ALA A 238 3.33 -4.52 19.68
N TYR A 239 2.76 -5.21 18.69
CA TYR A 239 3.51 -5.69 17.53
C TYR A 239 4.14 -4.52 16.76
N HIS A 240 3.35 -3.48 16.47
CA HIS A 240 3.80 -2.30 15.73
C HIS A 240 4.93 -1.57 16.46
N GLU A 241 4.80 -1.33 17.76
CA GLU A 241 5.84 -0.66 18.56
C GLU A 241 7.16 -1.41 18.54
N LEU A 242 7.12 -2.75 18.52
CA LEU A 242 8.32 -3.59 18.45
C LEU A 242 9.04 -3.47 17.09
N HIS A 243 8.32 -3.32 15.99
CA HIS A 243 8.88 -3.36 14.63
C HIS A 243 9.00 -1.98 13.96
N GLN A 244 8.42 -0.93 14.54
CA GLN A 244 8.31 0.39 13.93
C GLN A 244 9.65 0.98 13.46
N GLN A 245 10.75 0.73 14.19
CA GLN A 245 12.08 1.24 13.80
C GLN A 245 12.56 0.61 12.48
N GLU A 246 12.38 -0.71 12.33
CA GLU A 246 12.75 -1.43 11.12
C GLU A 246 11.87 -1.02 9.94
N GLU A 247 10.57 -0.89 10.18
CA GLU A 247 9.62 -0.43 9.16
C GLU A 247 9.93 0.99 8.70
N ARG A 248 10.26 1.90 9.61
CA ARG A 248 10.68 3.28 9.26
C ARG A 248 11.93 3.28 8.40
N ALA A 249 12.96 2.55 8.81
CA ALA A 249 14.19 2.45 8.02
C ALA A 249 13.93 1.94 6.60
N GLN A 250 12.99 1.00 6.45
CA GLN A 250 12.60 0.46 5.16
C GLN A 250 11.77 1.44 4.31
N TRP A 251 10.81 2.13 4.92
CA TRP A 251 9.75 2.84 4.21
C TRP A 251 9.88 4.37 4.19
N ASP A 252 10.73 4.98 5.01
CA ASP A 252 10.90 6.44 5.03
C ASP A 252 11.40 7.03 3.70
N PRO A 253 12.32 6.37 2.95
CA PRO A 253 12.68 6.85 1.61
C PRO A 253 11.50 6.82 0.64
N GLU A 254 10.67 5.78 0.69
CA GLU A 254 9.47 5.66 -0.13
C GLU A 254 8.43 6.73 0.26
N ARG A 255 8.23 6.95 1.56
CA ARG A 255 7.37 8.01 2.09
C ARG A 255 7.79 9.37 1.56
N ALA A 256 9.07 9.74 1.71
CA ALA A 256 9.58 11.03 1.25
C ALA A 256 9.26 11.27 -0.23
N ARG A 257 9.51 10.26 -1.08
CA ARG A 257 9.18 10.29 -2.51
C ARG A 257 7.68 10.51 -2.76
N ARG A 258 6.83 9.79 -2.03
CA ARG A 258 5.37 9.83 -2.20
C ARG A 258 4.75 11.15 -1.75
N GLU A 259 5.28 11.75 -0.68
CA GLU A 259 4.86 13.10 -0.25
C GLU A 259 5.23 14.17 -1.28
N GLU A 260 6.38 14.05 -1.96
CA GLU A 260 6.73 14.93 -3.08
C GLU A 260 5.77 14.77 -4.27
N GLU A 261 5.43 13.52 -4.62
CA GLU A 261 4.46 13.22 -5.68
C GLU A 261 3.06 13.77 -5.34
N ALA A 262 2.63 13.65 -4.09
CA ALA A 262 1.39 14.25 -3.59
C ALA A 262 1.40 15.77 -3.70
N ALA A 263 2.51 16.43 -3.33
CA ALA A 263 2.68 17.87 -3.45
C ALA A 263 2.64 18.36 -4.91
N GLN A 264 3.31 17.63 -5.82
CA GLN A 264 3.28 17.91 -7.25
C GLN A 264 1.89 17.77 -7.83
N PHE A 265 1.16 16.70 -7.44
CA PHE A 265 -0.21 16.50 -7.86
C PHE A 265 -1.13 17.64 -7.38
N ALA A 266 -1.06 17.99 -6.08
CA ALA A 266 -1.84 19.09 -5.51
C ALA A 266 -1.58 20.43 -6.22
N GLN A 267 -0.32 20.70 -6.54
CA GLN A 267 0.06 21.86 -7.34
C GLN A 267 -0.54 21.81 -8.75
N SER A 268 -0.56 20.63 -9.38
CA SER A 268 -1.09 20.45 -10.75
C SER A 268 -2.60 20.73 -10.86
N ILE A 269 -3.35 20.46 -9.79
CA ILE A 269 -4.80 20.74 -9.71
C ILE A 269 -5.11 22.15 -9.15
N ASN A 270 -4.09 22.98 -8.96
CA ASN A 270 -4.18 24.33 -8.38
C ASN A 270 -4.73 24.36 -6.93
N ASP A 271 -4.46 23.33 -6.12
CA ASP A 271 -4.72 23.36 -4.67
C ASP A 271 -3.44 23.76 -3.92
N GLU A 272 -3.20 25.08 -3.82
CA GLU A 272 -1.99 25.62 -3.20
C GLU A 272 -1.85 25.28 -1.71
N GLN A 273 -2.97 25.24 -0.99
CA GLN A 273 -2.98 24.95 0.45
C GLN A 273 -2.58 23.50 0.71
N GLU A 274 -3.14 22.59 -0.08
CA GLU A 274 -2.77 21.19 -0.04
C GLU A 274 -1.32 20.98 -0.48
N ALA A 275 -0.89 21.60 -1.59
CA ALA A 275 0.47 21.47 -2.06
C ALA A 275 1.50 21.94 -1.02
N GLU A 276 1.22 23.02 -0.28
CA GLU A 276 2.09 23.50 0.79
C GLU A 276 2.15 22.52 1.97
N ARG A 277 1.01 21.96 2.36
CA ARG A 277 0.93 20.94 3.40
C ARG A 277 1.73 19.69 3.02
N GLU A 278 1.57 19.19 1.79
CA GLU A 278 2.32 18.02 1.31
C GLU A 278 3.83 18.33 1.18
N ARG A 279 4.22 19.55 0.75
CA ARG A 279 5.64 19.95 0.76
C ARG A 279 6.26 19.93 2.16
N GLN A 280 5.52 20.38 3.18
CA GLN A 280 5.98 20.34 4.56
C GLN A 280 6.12 18.90 5.07
N GLN A 281 5.18 18.01 4.71
CA GLN A 281 5.28 16.58 5.02
C GLN A 281 6.46 15.92 4.31
N ALA A 282 6.67 16.23 3.03
CA ALA A 282 7.81 15.76 2.25
C ALA A 282 9.15 16.16 2.89
N GLN A 283 9.31 17.42 3.30
CA GLN A 283 10.51 17.89 3.99
C GLN A 283 10.77 17.14 5.30
N GLN A 284 9.72 16.90 6.09
CA GLN A 284 9.82 16.13 7.33
C GLN A 284 10.21 14.67 7.05
N ALA A 285 9.58 14.03 6.06
CA ALA A 285 9.88 12.66 5.67
C ALA A 285 11.32 12.52 5.13
N GLN A 286 11.79 13.46 4.31
CA GLN A 286 13.18 13.51 3.84
C GLN A 286 14.16 13.64 5.00
N ALA A 287 13.88 14.52 5.98
CA ALA A 287 14.74 14.70 7.15
C ALA A 287 14.85 13.41 7.98
N LEU A 288 13.74 12.68 8.15
CA LEU A 288 13.72 11.38 8.81
C LEU A 288 14.50 10.32 8.03
N ALA A 289 14.30 10.24 6.71
CA ALA A 289 15.02 9.30 5.85
C ALA A 289 16.54 9.53 5.87
N LEU A 290 16.98 10.79 5.85
CA LEU A 290 18.40 11.16 5.97
C LEU A 290 18.97 10.78 7.34
N ALA A 291 18.23 11.03 8.42
CA ALA A 291 18.64 10.65 9.76
C ALA A 291 18.80 9.13 9.91
N ALA A 292 17.86 8.35 9.36
CA ALA A 292 17.94 6.89 9.35
C ALA A 292 19.16 6.38 8.57
N GLY A 293 19.40 6.95 7.38
CA GLY A 293 20.57 6.61 6.55
C GLY A 293 21.91 6.92 7.22
N ALA A 294 22.02 8.05 7.93
CA ALA A 294 23.23 8.44 8.66
C ALA A 294 23.58 7.45 9.79
N ILE A 295 22.57 6.96 10.53
CA ILE A 295 22.77 5.97 11.59
C ILE A 295 23.28 4.64 11.00
N ALA A 296 22.67 4.16 9.91
CA ALA A 296 23.09 2.93 9.25
C ALA A 296 24.55 3.00 8.74
N ALA A 297 24.95 4.15 8.20
CA ALA A 297 26.33 4.40 7.75
C ALA A 297 27.33 4.39 8.92
N ALA A 298 26.98 5.00 10.06
CA ALA A 298 27.84 5.06 11.25
C ALA A 298 28.04 3.67 11.90
N VAL A 299 26.98 2.84 11.96
CA VAL A 299 27.09 1.45 12.46
C VAL A 299 28.01 0.62 11.56
N SER A 300 27.91 0.80 10.24
CA SER A 300 28.77 0.09 9.28
C SER A 300 30.25 0.48 9.39
N GLN A 301 30.56 1.73 9.75
CA GLN A 301 31.94 2.19 9.91
C GLN A 301 32.60 1.74 11.23
N SER A 302 31.84 1.59 12.31
CA SER A 302 32.39 1.22 13.63
C SER A 302 32.69 -0.28 13.78
N GLY A 303 32.13 -1.15 12.93
CA GLY A 303 32.38 -2.59 12.93
C GLY A 303 33.71 -3.03 12.28
N GLY A 304 34.53 -2.11 11.78
CA GLY A 304 35.66 -2.42 10.89
C GLY A 304 37.01 -2.76 11.52
N ASP A 305 37.24 -2.55 12.83
CA ASP A 305 38.62 -2.51 13.37
C ASP A 305 38.94 -3.47 14.53
N HIS A 306 38.08 -4.46 14.82
CA HIS A 306 38.34 -5.43 15.89
C HIS A 306 38.31 -6.88 15.42
N GLY A 307 39.49 -7.40 15.08
CA GLY A 307 39.82 -8.82 15.10
C GLY A 307 39.35 -9.59 13.86
N GLY A 308 40.32 -10.01 13.03
CA GLY A 308 40.05 -10.95 11.93
C GLY A 308 39.29 -12.19 12.43
N PRO A 309 38.40 -12.75 11.61
CA PRO A 309 37.62 -13.92 12.00
C PRO A 309 38.56 -15.12 12.25
N PRO A 310 38.30 -15.96 13.27
CA PRO A 310 38.91 -17.27 13.34
C PRO A 310 38.53 -18.05 12.06
N PRO A 311 39.47 -18.74 11.40
CA PRO A 311 39.18 -19.51 10.20
C PRO A 311 38.23 -20.67 10.55
N GLY A 312 37.02 -20.69 9.98
CA GLY A 312 36.19 -21.92 9.95
C GLY A 312 34.69 -21.82 10.22
N GLY A 313 34.10 -20.64 10.46
CA GLY A 313 32.66 -20.52 10.71
C GLY A 313 31.84 -20.13 9.45
N PRO A 314 30.71 -20.77 9.13
CA PRO A 314 29.79 -20.27 8.11
C PRO A 314 29.21 -18.92 8.58
N GLY A 315 29.54 -17.86 7.84
CA GLY A 315 29.14 -16.48 8.18
C GLY A 315 27.69 -16.16 7.85
N PRO A 316 27.01 -15.31 8.64
CA PRO A 316 25.66 -14.84 8.34
C PRO A 316 25.70 -13.77 7.24
N GLY A 317 24.90 -13.96 6.19
CA GLY A 317 24.76 -13.03 5.07
C GLY A 317 23.85 -11.83 5.40
N PRO A 318 23.96 -10.72 4.65
CA PRO A 318 23.13 -9.53 4.84
C PRO A 318 21.66 -9.84 4.51
N GLY A 319 20.79 -9.54 5.47
CA GLY A 319 19.37 -9.88 5.48
C GLY A 319 18.57 -9.18 4.38
N GLY A 320 18.38 -9.89 3.27
CA GLY A 320 17.17 -9.74 2.48
C GLY A 320 16.09 -10.60 3.13
N TRP A 321 14.90 -10.03 3.35
CA TRP A 321 13.68 -10.78 3.66
C TRP A 321 13.28 -11.59 2.41
N GLN A 322 14.08 -12.60 2.09
CA GLN A 322 13.73 -13.65 1.14
C GLN A 322 12.66 -14.49 1.81
N GLY A 323 11.39 -14.24 1.46
CA GLY A 323 10.32 -15.23 1.38
C GLY A 323 10.05 -16.16 2.58
N HIS A 324 10.59 -15.87 3.77
CA HIS A 324 10.28 -16.59 4.98
C HIS A 324 9.32 -15.69 5.77
N GLY A 325 8.05 -16.11 5.89
CA GLY A 325 7.15 -15.54 6.89
C GLY A 325 7.79 -15.57 8.29
N PRO A 326 7.19 -14.89 9.28
CA PRO A 326 7.67 -14.92 10.66
C PRO A 326 7.63 -16.39 11.15
N GLY A 327 8.79 -17.05 11.16
CA GLY A 327 8.85 -18.50 11.36
C GLY A 327 10.20 -19.12 11.01
N GLY A 328 11.29 -18.54 11.53
CA GLY A 328 12.66 -18.98 11.27
C GLY A 328 13.54 -19.15 12.50
N TRP A 329 13.00 -19.49 13.67
CA TRP A 329 13.80 -19.92 14.83
C TRP A 329 13.79 -21.45 14.96
N GLN A 330 14.65 -22.13 14.19
CA GLN A 330 15.04 -23.51 14.48
C GLN A 330 16.21 -23.51 15.48
N GLY A 331 15.88 -23.69 16.75
CA GLY A 331 16.85 -23.92 17.84
C GLY A 331 16.74 -25.33 18.41
N GLY A 332 17.00 -26.34 17.58
CA GLY A 332 17.19 -27.73 18.03
C GLY A 332 18.67 -28.04 18.17
N GLY A 333 19.16 -28.11 19.40
CA GLY A 333 20.54 -28.51 19.71
C GLY A 333 20.68 -28.93 21.17
N GLN A 334 20.38 -30.20 21.46
CA GLN A 334 20.75 -30.84 22.71
C GLN A 334 22.29 -30.87 22.82
N GLY A 335 22.83 -30.09 23.75
CA GLY A 335 24.22 -30.16 24.18
C GLY A 335 24.29 -30.27 25.69
N GLN A 336 24.38 -31.50 26.20
CA GLN A 336 24.89 -31.76 27.54
C GLN A 336 26.37 -31.37 27.56
N GLY A 337 26.74 -30.43 28.43
CA GLY A 337 28.13 -30.04 28.64
C GLY A 337 28.26 -29.12 29.84
N GLY A 338 28.60 -29.70 30.99
CA GLY A 338 28.87 -28.95 32.22
C GLY A 338 30.12 -28.07 32.09
N GLY A 339 30.05 -26.90 32.73
CA GLY A 339 31.17 -25.97 32.80
C GLY A 339 30.82 -24.80 33.71
N GLN A 340 30.97 -24.98 35.01
CA GLN A 340 31.02 -23.88 35.97
C GLN A 340 32.31 -23.10 35.73
N GLY A 341 32.20 -21.87 35.24
CA GLY A 341 33.32 -20.94 35.06
C GLY A 341 32.85 -19.53 35.38
N GLY A 342 33.15 -19.07 36.59
CA GLY A 342 32.84 -17.73 37.06
C GLY A 342 33.70 -16.68 36.35
N TRP A 343 33.06 -15.60 35.89
CA TRP A 343 33.73 -14.38 35.48
C TRP A 343 33.42 -13.28 36.47
N GLN A 344 34.43 -12.93 37.26
CA GLN A 344 34.44 -11.77 38.14
C GLN A 344 34.57 -10.51 37.30
N GLY A 345 33.65 -9.57 37.53
CA GLY A 345 33.53 -8.32 36.81
C GLY A 345 34.75 -7.42 36.98
N ARG A 346 35.31 -7.01 35.85
CA ARG A 346 36.24 -5.88 35.75
C ARG A 346 35.46 -4.71 35.15
N GLY A 347 35.43 -3.60 35.90
CA GLY A 347 34.63 -2.43 35.58
C GLY A 347 35.02 -1.78 34.26
N LEU A 348 34.00 -1.46 33.46
CA LEU A 348 34.05 -0.43 32.44
C LEU A 348 33.14 0.71 32.91
N ALA A 349 33.79 1.77 33.38
CA ALA A 349 33.17 3.07 33.63
C ALA A 349 33.11 3.85 32.32
N ASN A 350 32.04 4.66 32.18
CA ASN A 350 31.79 5.67 31.14
C ASN A 350 31.55 5.16 29.71
N ALA A 351 30.31 4.75 29.45
CA ALA A 351 29.67 5.01 28.16
C ALA A 351 28.76 6.25 28.32
N PRO A 352 28.82 7.26 27.44
CA PRO A 352 27.92 8.40 27.50
C PRO A 352 26.48 7.94 27.27
N SER A 353 25.59 8.25 28.21
CA SER A 353 24.16 8.10 28.02
C SER A 353 23.70 9.12 26.97
N TYR A 354 23.49 8.68 25.74
CA TYR A 354 22.67 9.44 24.81
C TYR A 354 21.25 9.36 25.34
N GLY A 355 20.77 10.49 25.88
CA GLY A 355 19.39 10.62 26.30
C GLY A 355 18.49 10.22 25.14
N ALA A 356 17.65 9.21 25.37
CA ALA A 356 16.53 8.93 24.49
C ALA A 356 15.64 10.18 24.52
N SER A 357 15.84 11.09 23.57
CA SER A 357 14.84 12.08 23.24
C SER A 357 13.58 11.29 22.91
N GLN A 358 12.57 11.40 23.76
CA GLN A 358 11.23 10.94 23.48
C GLN A 358 10.74 11.73 22.26
N TYR A 359 11.08 11.26 21.07
CA TYR A 359 10.49 11.71 19.84
C TYR A 359 9.11 11.09 19.83
N ALA A 360 8.13 11.80 20.37
CA ALA A 360 6.75 11.52 20.06
C ALA A 360 6.69 11.53 18.51
N PRO A 361 6.27 10.43 17.85
CA PRO A 361 5.95 10.54 16.43
C PRO A 361 5.02 11.74 16.27
N PRO A 362 5.12 12.52 15.19
CA PRO A 362 4.09 13.49 14.90
C PRO A 362 2.77 12.73 14.99
N GLN A 363 1.99 13.01 16.04
CA GLN A 363 0.60 12.64 16.04
C GLN A 363 0.12 13.29 14.77
N SER A 364 -0.28 12.47 13.79
CA SER A 364 -1.10 12.92 12.68
C SER A 364 -2.28 13.61 13.35
N ALA A 365 -2.17 14.93 13.56
CA ALA A 365 -3.18 15.73 14.22
C ALA A 365 -4.47 15.36 13.50
N ALA A 366 -5.45 14.86 14.24
CA ALA A 366 -6.69 14.32 13.70
C ALA A 366 -7.12 15.22 12.54
N ARG A 367 -7.01 14.69 11.31
CA ARG A 367 -7.13 15.44 10.06
C ARG A 367 -8.53 16.04 10.02
N GLN A 368 -8.74 17.26 10.51
CA GLN A 368 -9.98 18.00 10.28
C GLN A 368 -9.95 18.53 8.86
N TYR A 369 -10.25 17.63 7.92
CA TYR A 369 -10.42 18.00 6.52
C TYR A 369 -11.77 18.70 6.38
N ALA A 370 -11.76 20.02 6.17
CA ALA A 370 -12.92 20.70 5.63
C ALA A 370 -12.96 20.38 4.13
N PRO A 371 -14.01 19.72 3.61
CA PRO A 371 -14.06 19.41 2.18
C PRO A 371 -14.00 20.73 1.39
N PRO A 372 -13.15 20.83 0.35
CA PRO A 372 -13.18 21.98 -0.54
C PRO A 372 -14.59 22.06 -1.14
N GLN A 373 -15.19 23.25 -1.03
CA GLN A 373 -16.44 23.54 -1.72
C GLN A 373 -16.11 23.67 -3.21
N TYR A 374 -16.18 22.56 -3.93
CA TYR A 374 -16.16 22.59 -5.38
C TYR A 374 -17.38 23.35 -5.84
N ALA A 375 -17.18 24.58 -6.32
CA ALA A 375 -18.17 25.26 -7.13
C ALA A 375 -18.45 24.35 -8.33
N ALA A 376 -19.67 23.82 -8.42
CA ALA A 376 -20.08 23.04 -9.58
C ALA A 376 -19.74 23.84 -10.85
N PRO A 377 -19.05 23.25 -11.85
CA PRO A 377 -18.78 23.94 -13.09
C PRO A 377 -20.12 24.38 -13.67
N GLN A 378 -20.33 25.69 -13.75
CA GLN A 378 -21.45 26.25 -14.49
C GLN A 378 -21.22 25.91 -15.95
N TYR A 379 -21.80 24.80 -16.39
CA TYR A 379 -21.93 24.50 -17.80
C TYR A 379 -22.77 25.62 -18.40
N ALA A 380 -22.10 26.55 -19.08
CA ALA A 380 -22.73 27.48 -20.00
C ALA A 380 -23.38 26.64 -21.10
N GLY A 381 -24.67 26.33 -20.92
CA GLY A 381 -25.46 25.67 -21.95
C GLY A 381 -25.39 26.49 -23.24
N PRO A 382 -25.27 25.86 -24.42
CA PRO A 382 -25.30 26.58 -25.68
C PRO A 382 -26.63 27.34 -25.79
N GLN A 383 -26.55 28.67 -25.92
CA GLN A 383 -27.68 29.51 -26.28
C GLN A 383 -28.16 29.08 -27.68
N ASN A 384 -29.23 28.27 -27.71
CA ASN A 384 -30.00 28.00 -28.92
C ASN A 384 -30.73 29.28 -29.33
N SER A 385 -30.12 30.04 -30.23
CA SER A 385 -30.79 31.11 -30.97
C SER A 385 -31.76 30.48 -31.97
N ALA A 386 -33.03 30.33 -31.56
CA ALA A 386 -34.11 29.95 -32.47
C ALA A 386 -34.37 31.10 -33.48
N PRO A 387 -34.47 30.82 -34.79
CA PRO A 387 -34.90 31.83 -35.76
C PRO A 387 -36.41 32.10 -35.62
N GLN A 388 -36.76 33.39 -35.51
CA GLN A 388 -38.14 33.89 -35.61
C GLN A 388 -38.72 33.54 -36.99
N ALA A 389 -39.75 32.69 -37.01
CA ALA A 389 -40.63 32.52 -38.17
C ALA A 389 -41.84 33.46 -38.05
N GLY A 390 -42.12 34.18 -39.13
CA GLY A 390 -43.26 35.08 -39.28
C GLY A 390 -44.61 34.38 -39.44
N PRO A 391 -45.71 35.14 -39.63
CA PRO A 391 -47.07 34.67 -39.45
C PRO A 391 -47.64 34.00 -40.70
N GLN A 392 -48.43 32.93 -40.51
CA GLN A 392 -49.33 32.39 -41.54
C GLN A 392 -50.75 32.14 -41.00
N PRO A 393 -51.78 32.21 -41.86
CA PRO A 393 -53.17 32.39 -41.49
C PRO A 393 -53.97 31.07 -41.38
N ALA A 394 -55.22 31.26 -40.92
CA ALA A 394 -56.24 30.28 -40.56
C ALA A 394 -56.72 29.31 -41.67
N GLN A 395 -57.10 28.11 -41.23
CA GLN A 395 -58.19 27.19 -41.66
C GLN A 395 -57.97 25.89 -40.84
N GLY A 396 -58.90 25.25 -40.14
CA GLY A 396 -60.33 24.98 -40.36
C GLY A 396 -60.48 23.45 -40.43
N GLY A 397 -61.00 22.77 -39.38
CA GLY A 397 -61.17 21.31 -39.42
C GLY A 397 -61.55 20.62 -38.10
N SER A 398 -62.84 20.38 -37.96
CA SER A 398 -63.69 19.59 -37.03
C SER A 398 -63.16 18.30 -36.31
N GLN A 399 -63.49 18.24 -35.00
CA GLN A 399 -64.05 17.14 -34.16
C GLN A 399 -63.30 15.79 -33.89
N PRO A 400 -63.67 14.99 -32.85
CA PRO A 400 -64.31 15.28 -31.56
C PRO A 400 -63.65 14.62 -30.31
N GLY A 401 -63.77 15.30 -29.17
CA GLY A 401 -64.25 14.79 -27.87
C GLY A 401 -63.59 13.58 -27.18
N TRP A 402 -62.90 13.84 -26.07
CA TRP A 402 -63.14 13.12 -24.80
C TRP A 402 -62.96 14.09 -23.62
N ARG A 403 -64.05 14.26 -22.85
CA ARG A 403 -64.08 14.95 -21.56
C ARG A 403 -63.42 14.08 -20.51
N HIS A 404 -62.63 14.66 -19.59
CA HIS A 404 -62.63 14.30 -18.17
C HIS A 404 -62.33 15.59 -17.38
N ASP A 405 -63.27 15.95 -16.50
CA ASP A 405 -63.08 16.94 -15.45
C ASP A 405 -62.07 16.42 -14.42
N HIS A 406 -61.21 17.29 -13.89
CA HIS A 406 -61.26 17.66 -12.47
C HIS A 406 -60.26 18.77 -12.13
N SER A 407 -60.69 19.53 -11.14
CA SER A 407 -60.35 20.89 -10.75
C SER A 407 -59.29 20.99 -9.65
N GLY A 408 -58.63 22.16 -9.60
CA GLY A 408 -57.94 22.73 -8.42
C GLY A 408 -56.45 22.35 -8.32
N GLY A 409 -55.50 23.22 -8.00
CA GLY A 409 -55.56 24.58 -7.47
C GLY A 409 -54.41 24.79 -6.46
N VAL A 410 -53.28 25.32 -6.95
CA VAL A 410 -52.30 26.23 -6.27
C VAL A 410 -51.51 25.71 -5.02
N PRO A 411 -50.51 26.44 -4.45
CA PRO A 411 -49.08 26.07 -4.55
C PRO A 411 -48.33 25.97 -3.19
N GLY A 412 -47.04 25.59 -3.22
CA GLY A 412 -46.08 25.71 -2.10
C GLY A 412 -45.03 24.61 -2.17
N GLY A 413 -43.72 24.86 -2.19
CA GLY A 413 -42.96 25.66 -1.24
C GLY A 413 -42.33 24.71 -0.22
N TRP A 414 -41.19 24.09 -0.56
CA TRP A 414 -40.44 23.24 0.37
C TRP A 414 -39.13 23.94 0.77
N GLN A 415 -39.16 24.53 1.95
CA GLN A 415 -37.99 24.87 2.76
C GLN A 415 -37.60 23.65 3.60
N GLY A 416 -36.30 23.49 3.80
CA GLY A 416 -35.70 22.32 4.44
C GLY A 416 -35.86 22.25 5.95
N HIS A 417 -35.58 21.06 6.49
CA HIS A 417 -35.21 20.85 7.88
C HIS A 417 -34.09 19.80 7.95
N GLY A 418 -33.07 20.14 8.74
CA GLY A 418 -31.97 19.26 9.14
C GLY A 418 -32.37 18.24 10.21
N PRO A 419 -31.37 17.55 10.80
CA PRO A 419 -31.49 16.16 11.21
C PRO A 419 -31.96 15.97 12.67
N ALA A 420 -32.69 14.89 12.91
CA ALA A 420 -33.02 14.40 14.24
C ALA A 420 -32.20 13.13 14.56
N ASN A 421 -31.51 13.19 15.70
CA ASN A 421 -30.84 12.08 16.38
C ASN A 421 -31.80 10.91 16.63
N PHE A 422 -31.38 9.69 16.32
CA PHE A 422 -32.00 8.47 16.83
C PHE A 422 -31.05 7.74 17.77
N ALA A 423 -31.42 7.74 19.05
CA ALA A 423 -30.92 6.84 20.07
C ALA A 423 -31.55 5.44 19.86
N ALA A 424 -30.72 4.40 19.81
CA ALA A 424 -31.18 3.02 19.73
C ALA A 424 -31.75 2.55 21.07
N GLN A 425 -33.03 2.20 21.08
CA GLN A 425 -33.68 1.45 22.15
C GLN A 425 -33.72 -0.03 21.79
N ASN A 426 -33.39 -0.86 22.78
CA ASN A 426 -33.51 -2.31 22.78
C ASN A 426 -34.91 -2.78 22.35
N ALA A 427 -34.97 -3.70 21.39
CA ALA A 427 -36.17 -4.46 21.08
C ALA A 427 -35.90 -5.96 21.22
N SER A 428 -36.60 -6.55 22.18
CA SER A 428 -36.67 -7.98 22.48
C SER A 428 -37.25 -8.77 21.31
N SER A 429 -36.60 -9.87 20.93
CA SER A 429 -37.13 -10.83 19.94
C SER A 429 -38.21 -11.74 20.54
N PRO A 430 -39.26 -12.11 19.79
CA PRO A 430 -40.26 -13.07 20.24
C PRO A 430 -39.81 -14.52 20.00
N SER A 431 -40.13 -15.38 20.97
CA SER A 431 -39.88 -16.82 20.97
C SER A 431 -40.62 -17.57 19.85
N ALA A 432 -39.91 -18.48 19.19
CA ALA A 432 -40.49 -19.45 18.25
C ALA A 432 -41.20 -20.62 19.01
N PRO A 433 -42.28 -21.21 18.45
CA PRO A 433 -42.98 -22.32 19.08
C PRO A 433 -42.28 -23.67 18.85
N GLN A 434 -42.23 -24.49 19.92
CA GLN A 434 -41.77 -25.88 19.89
C GLN A 434 -42.74 -26.80 19.13
N PRO A 435 -42.25 -27.83 18.42
CA PRO A 435 -43.11 -28.89 17.86
C PRO A 435 -43.48 -29.92 18.94
N SER A 436 -44.76 -30.27 18.98
CA SER A 436 -45.34 -31.33 19.80
C SER A 436 -45.07 -32.71 19.20
N HIS A 437 -44.54 -33.62 20.02
CA HIS A 437 -44.50 -35.05 19.73
C HIS A 437 -45.88 -35.68 19.98
N GLY A 438 -46.46 -36.31 18.96
CA GLY A 438 -47.58 -37.25 19.09
C GLY A 438 -47.06 -38.70 19.07
N PRO A 439 -47.72 -39.65 19.76
CA PRO A 439 -47.29 -41.05 19.80
C PRO A 439 -48.01 -41.92 18.76
N GLY A 440 -47.30 -42.97 18.31
CA GLY A 440 -47.87 -44.20 17.76
C GLY A 440 -47.05 -44.79 16.61
N PRO A 441 -47.22 -46.09 16.28
CA PRO A 441 -47.83 -47.20 17.02
C PRO A 441 -46.85 -48.05 17.85
#